data_AF-A0A7M1KV15-F1
#
_entry.id   AF-A0A7M1KV15-F1
#
_cell.length_a   1.000
_cell.length_b   1.000
_cell.length_c   1.000
_cell.angle_alpha   90.00
_cell.angle_beta   90.00
_cell.angle_gamma   90.00
#
_symmetry.space_group_name_H-M   'P 1'
#
loop_
_entity.id
_entity.type
_entity.pdbx_description
1 polymer ?
#
loop_
_entity_poly.entity_id
_entity_poly.type
_entity_poly.pdbx_seq_one_letter_code
_entity_poly.pdbx_strand_id
1 'polypeptide(L)'
;MTYTHLTRDELVMIEDYYHQNIAVTTISDRLKRSRIRVYNVISFLKEDYTASEYYQQYKKKKQRFGRQMTLKNTMNQLCLA
;
A
#
# COMPACT_ATOMS: atom_id res chain seq x y z
N MET A 1 11.28 -14.41 0.73
CA MET A 1 10.35 -13.40 0.20
C MET A 1 10.36 -12.20 1.14
N THR A 2 11.16 -11.19 0.88
CA THR A 2 11.18 -9.97 1.69
C THR A 2 10.01 -9.08 1.29
N TYR A 3 9.26 -8.58 2.27
CA TYR A 3 8.11 -7.74 2.04
C TYR A 3 8.55 -6.33 1.66
N THR A 4 8.74 -6.10 0.37
CA THR A 4 9.18 -4.80 -0.13
C THR A 4 7.98 -3.90 -0.41
N HIS A 5 7.92 -2.76 0.27
CA HIS A 5 6.93 -1.72 0.00
C HIS A 5 7.12 -1.10 -1.38
N LEU A 6 6.00 -0.73 -2.01
CA LEU A 6 6.02 0.15 -3.17
C LEU A 6 6.45 1.54 -2.68
N THR A 7 7.42 2.10 -3.37
CA THR A 7 7.86 3.49 -3.21
C THR A 7 6.81 4.42 -3.83
N ARG A 8 6.92 5.72 -3.50
CA ARG A 8 5.97 6.70 -4.04
C ARG A 8 6.09 6.83 -5.55
N ASP A 9 7.30 6.78 -6.08
CA ASP A 9 7.56 6.88 -7.52
C ASP A 9 6.98 5.67 -8.26
N GLU A 10 7.11 4.47 -7.69
CA GLU A 10 6.48 3.27 -8.24
C GLU A 10 4.94 3.37 -8.25
N LEU A 11 4.32 4.00 -7.25
CA LEU A 11 2.87 4.21 -7.25
C LEU A 11 2.43 5.15 -8.38
N VAL A 12 3.14 6.27 -8.57
CA VAL A 12 2.88 7.21 -9.66
C VAL A 12 3.09 6.54 -11.02
N MET A 13 4.13 5.71 -11.15
CA MET A 13 4.40 4.98 -12.39
C MET A 13 3.29 3.96 -12.70
N ILE A 14 2.75 3.28 -11.69
CA ILE A 14 1.61 2.37 -11.86
C ILE A 14 0.37 3.13 -12.32
N GLU A 15 0.11 4.32 -11.78
CA GLU A 15 -1.01 5.18 -12.17
C GLU A 15 -0.90 5.65 -13.62
N ASP A 16 0.27 6.14 -14.03
CA ASP A 16 0.53 6.52 -15.42
C ASP A 16 0.36 5.32 -16.38
N TYR A 17 0.92 4.16 -16.04
CA TYR A 17 0.75 2.95 -16.85
C TYR A 17 -0.70 2.44 -16.90
N TYR A 18 -1.48 2.65 -15.83
CA TYR A 18 -2.89 2.34 -15.81
C TYR A 18 -3.68 3.21 -16.80
N HIS A 19 -3.40 4.51 -16.86
CA HIS A 19 -4.00 5.42 -17.84
C HIS A 19 -3.59 5.10 -19.28
N GLN A 20 -2.39 4.55 -19.48
CA GLN A 20 -1.92 4.03 -20.78
C GLN A 20 -2.50 2.65 -21.14
N ASN A 21 -3.41 2.08 -20.34
CA ASN A 21 -4.01 0.76 -20.54
C ASN A 21 -2.99 -0.39 -20.66
N ILE A 22 -1.86 -0.28 -19.96
CA ILE A 22 -0.83 -1.32 -19.97
C ILE A 22 -1.25 -2.47 -19.05
N ALA A 23 -1.05 -3.70 -19.52
CA ALA A 23 -1.37 -4.90 -18.75
C ALA A 23 -0.58 -5.01 -17.43
N VAL A 24 -1.24 -5.52 -16.39
CA VAL A 24 -0.67 -5.70 -15.03
C VAL A 24 0.63 -6.53 -15.05
N THR A 25 0.70 -7.54 -15.92
CA THR A 25 1.88 -8.38 -16.10
C THR A 25 3.08 -7.58 -16.60
N THR A 26 2.88 -6.76 -17.62
CA THR A 26 3.91 -5.87 -18.17
C THR A 26 4.39 -4.87 -17.11
N ILE A 27 3.47 -4.28 -16.34
CA ILE A 27 3.80 -3.35 -15.26
C ILE A 27 4.63 -4.04 -14.17
N SER A 28 4.22 -5.23 -13.75
CA SER A 28 4.92 -6.00 -12.71
C SER A 28 6.35 -6.35 -13.14
N ASP A 29 6.51 -6.73 -14.40
CA ASP A 29 7.79 -7.15 -14.95
C ASP A 29 8.75 -5.95 -15.09
N ARG A 30 8.24 -4.79 -15.54
CA ARG A 30 9.01 -3.52 -15.61
C ARG A 30 9.46 -3.03 -14.24
N LEU A 31 8.57 -3.08 -13.24
CA LEU A 31 8.87 -2.62 -11.88
C LEU A 31 9.64 -3.67 -11.06
N LYS A 32 9.83 -4.89 -11.58
CA LYS A 32 10.39 -6.04 -10.85
C LYS A 32 9.65 -6.28 -9.52
N ARG A 33 8.32 -6.10 -9.53
CA ARG A 33 7.45 -6.28 -8.35
C ARG A 33 6.49 -7.44 -8.55
N SER A 34 5.95 -7.95 -7.44
CA SER A 34 4.91 -8.98 -7.48
C SER A 34 3.65 -8.44 -8.15
N ARG A 35 3.06 -9.24 -9.05
CA ARG A 35 1.77 -8.98 -9.70
C ARG A 35 0.66 -8.62 -8.71
N ILE A 36 0.64 -9.28 -7.56
CA ILE A 36 -0.35 -9.04 -6.50
C ILE A 36 -0.24 -7.59 -6.00
N ARG A 37 0.98 -7.05 -5.87
CA ARG A 37 1.20 -5.69 -5.37
C ARG A 37 0.72 -4.64 -6.36
N VAL A 38 1.01 -4.85 -7.64
CA VAL A 38 0.54 -3.98 -8.73
C VAL A 38 -0.99 -4.07 -8.84
N TYR A 39 -1.54 -5.28 -8.77
CA TYR A 39 -2.99 -5.51 -8.81
C TYR A 39 -3.72 -4.76 -7.70
N ASN A 40 -3.21 -4.79 -6.46
CA ASN A 40 -3.84 -4.08 -5.34
C ASN A 40 -3.89 -2.56 -5.55
N VAL A 41 -2.89 -1.97 -6.22
CA VAL A 41 -2.90 -0.53 -6.56
C VAL A 41 -3.89 -0.29 -7.69
N ILE A 42 -3.85 -1.09 -8.76
CA ILE A 42 -4.78 -0.94 -9.90
C ILE A 42 -6.23 -1.12 -9.48
N SER A 43 -6.53 -2.06 -8.58
CA SER A 43 -7.87 -2.23 -8.03
C SER A 43 -8.36 -0.98 -7.30
N PHE A 44 -7.45 -0.26 -6.64
CA PHE A 44 -7.77 1.00 -5.98
C PHE A 44 -7.97 2.14 -7.00
N LEU A 45 -7.16 2.19 -8.06
CA LEU A 45 -7.35 3.16 -9.15
C LEU A 45 -8.65 2.95 -9.93
N LYS A 46 -9.15 1.72 -9.99
CA LYS A 46 -10.46 1.39 -10.59
C LYS A 46 -11.65 1.91 -9.79
N GLU A 47 -11.46 2.20 -8.52
CA GLU A 47 -12.49 2.80 -7.64
C GLU A 47 -12.43 4.34 -7.67
N ASP A 48 -11.88 4.93 -8.75
CA ASP A 48 -11.72 6.37 -8.96
C ASP A 48 -10.83 7.09 -7.94
N TYR A 49 -9.89 6.35 -7.32
CA TYR A 49 -8.87 6.95 -6.47
C TYR A 49 -7.54 7.15 -7.19
N THR A 50 -6.69 7.99 -6.59
CA THR A 50 -5.35 8.32 -7.09
C THR A 50 -4.23 7.59 -6.34
N ALA A 51 -3.05 7.51 -6.95
CA ALA A 51 -1.84 6.96 -6.30
C ALA A 51 -1.47 7.73 -5.02
N SER A 52 -1.70 9.04 -5.02
CA SER A 52 -1.46 9.90 -3.85
C SER A 52 -2.37 9.50 -2.69
N GLU A 53 -3.65 9.21 -2.95
CA GLU A 53 -4.59 8.76 -1.93
C GLU A 53 -4.24 7.37 -1.41
N TYR A 54 -3.78 6.45 -2.28
CA TYR A 54 -3.30 5.13 -1.87
C TYR A 54 -2.16 5.26 -0.84
N TYR A 55 -1.20 6.15 -1.12
CA TYR A 55 -0.09 6.43 -0.21
C TYR A 55 -0.54 7.05 1.11
N GLN A 56 -1.51 7.98 1.07
CA GLN A 56 -2.09 8.56 2.28
C GLN A 56 -2.82 7.50 3.12
N GLN A 57 -3.58 6.61 2.49
CA GLN A 57 -4.30 5.54 3.17
C GLN A 57 -3.31 4.58 3.85
N TYR A 58 -2.20 4.24 3.19
CA TYR A 58 -1.12 3.46 3.79
C TYR A 58 -0.52 4.16 5.04
N LYS A 59 -0.22 5.46 4.95
CA LYS A 59 0.27 6.23 6.10
C LYS A 59 -0.73 6.24 7.26
N LYS A 60 -2.02 6.47 6.98
CA LYS A 60 -3.09 6.44 7.99
C LYS A 60 -3.18 5.07 8.66
N LYS A 61 -3.11 3.97 7.90
CA LYS A 61 -3.10 2.59 8.44
C LYS A 61 -1.87 2.36 9.33
N LYS A 62 -0.68 2.80 8.90
CA LYS A 62 0.55 2.67 9.69
C LYS A 62 0.49 3.46 11.01
N GLN A 63 -0.04 4.68 10.99
CA GLN A 63 -0.22 5.50 12.20
C GLN A 63 -1.22 4.87 13.18
N ARG A 64 -2.35 4.35 12.69
CA ARG A 64 -3.33 3.63 13.52
C ARG A 64 -2.73 2.37 14.14
N PHE A 65 -1.97 1.60 13.36
CA PHE A 65 -1.31 0.40 13.85
C PHE A 65 -0.33 0.71 14.98
N GLY A 66 0.52 1.74 14.81
CA GLY A 66 1.44 2.19 15.86
C GLY A 66 0.72 2.58 17.15
N ARG A 67 -0.38 3.36 17.05
CA ARG A 67 -1.20 3.73 18.21
C ARG A 67 -1.87 2.53 18.88
N GLN A 68 -2.38 1.58 18.09
CA GLN A 68 -3.05 0.39 18.63
C GLN A 68 -2.07 -0.53 19.36
N MET A 69 -0.82 -0.64 18.90
CA MET A 69 0.21 -1.39 19.62
C MET A 69 0.53 -0.76 20.98
N THR A 70 0.66 0.57 21.05
CA THR A 70 0.86 1.26 22.33
C THR A 70 -0.31 1.06 23.28
N LEU A 71 -1.55 1.21 22.79
CA LEU A 71 -2.77 1.03 23.60
C LEU A 71 -2.92 -0.41 24.11
N LYS A 72 -2.68 -1.42 23.26
CA LYS A 72 -2.73 -2.84 23.66
C LYS A 72 -1.69 -3.16 24.73
N ASN A 73 -0.48 -2.57 24.63
CA ASN A 73 0.53 -2.73 25.67
C ASN A 73 0.15 -2.06 26.99
N THR A 74 -0.42 -0.84 26.98
CA THR A 74 -0.87 -0.17 28.21
C THR A 74 -2.09 -0.83 28.85
N MET A 75 -3.05 -1.35 28.06
CA MET A 75 -4.20 -2.07 28.60
C MET A 75 -3.80 -3.42 29.19
N ASN A 76 -2.83 -4.12 28.60
CA ASN A 76 -2.27 -5.34 29.19
C ASN A 76 -1.52 -5.07 30.50
N GLN A 77 -0.85 -3.93 30.66
CA GLN A 77 -0.21 -3.57 31.94
C GLN A 77 -1.21 -3.20 33.04
N LEU A 78 -2.31 -2.55 32.69
CA LEU A 78 -3.38 -2.20 33.65
C LEU A 78 -4.24 -3.40 34.06
N CYS A 79 -4.30 -4.45 33.24
CA CYS A 79 -5.08 -5.66 33.53
C CYS A 79 -4.27 -6.75 34.25
N LEU A 80 -2.95 -6.56 34.41
CA LEU A 80 -2.01 -7.45 35.11
C LEU A 80 -1.55 -6.88 36.47
N ALA A 81 -2.11 -5.74 36.90
CA ALA A 81 -1.92 -5.12 38.21
C ALA A 81 -3.23 -5.20 39.01
#